data_AF-A0A258ZAT3-F1
#
_entry.id   AF-A0A258ZAT3-F1
#
_cell.length_a   1.000
_cell.length_b   1.000
_cell.length_c   1.000
_cell.angle_alpha   90.00
_cell.angle_beta   90.00
_cell.angle_gamma   90.00
#
_symmetry.space_group_name_H-M   'P 1'
#
loop_
_entity.id
_entity.type
_entity.pdbx_description
1 polymer ?
#
loop_
_entity_poly.entity_id
_entity_poly.type
_entity_poly.pdbx_seq_one_letter_code
_entity_poly.pdbx_strand_id
1 'polypeptide(L)'
;MARSQHVPIPSAEGGLTRYLEEIRRFPMLEPQQEYMLAKSWREHGDRDAAHKLVTSHLRLVAKIAMGYRGYGLPISEVISEGNVGLMQAVKRFEPEKGFRLATYAMWWIRASIQEYILRSWSLVKMGTTAAQKKLFFNLRKAKSQISALEEGDLRPDQVKHIATKLGVTEQDVVDMNRRLSGDASLNAPLREEGEGGGEWQDWLVDDHLDQESVFAESEEMENRRGALAGALSVLNERERRIFEARRLSEDPVTL
;
A
#
# COMPACT_ATOMS: atom_id res chain seq x y z
N MET A 1 -40.03 -4.58 -23.96
CA MET A 1 -38.70 -5.21 -23.79
C MET A 1 -37.90 -4.37 -22.78
N ALA A 2 -37.86 -4.78 -21.52
CA ALA A 2 -37.07 -4.09 -20.51
C ALA A 2 -35.59 -4.44 -20.74
N ARG A 3 -34.79 -3.46 -21.17
CA ARG A 3 -33.32 -3.61 -21.15
C ARG A 3 -32.92 -3.88 -19.70
N SER A 4 -32.34 -5.05 -19.45
CA SER A 4 -31.58 -5.32 -18.23
C SER A 4 -30.49 -4.25 -18.14
N GLN A 5 -30.70 -3.24 -17.30
CA GLN A 5 -29.75 -2.14 -17.12
C GLN A 5 -28.59 -2.68 -16.29
N HIS A 6 -27.56 -3.23 -16.93
CA HIS A 6 -26.37 -3.69 -16.21
C HIS A 6 -25.73 -2.53 -15.43
N VAL A 7 -25.13 -2.86 -14.27
CA VAL A 7 -24.34 -1.88 -13.51
C VAL A 7 -23.17 -1.44 -14.40
N PRO A 8 -23.00 -0.13 -14.66
CA PRO A 8 -21.94 0.34 -15.52
C PRO A 8 -20.57 0.13 -14.87
N ILE A 9 -19.56 -0.19 -15.68
CA ILE A 9 -18.19 -0.45 -15.21
C ILE A 9 -17.35 0.80 -15.45
N PRO A 10 -16.67 1.38 -14.44
CA PRO A 10 -15.74 2.48 -14.65
C PRO A 10 -14.49 1.97 -15.40
N SER A 11 -14.10 2.61 -16.50
CA SER A 11 -12.85 2.29 -17.23
C SER A 11 -11.83 3.43 -17.14
N ALA A 12 -10.54 3.09 -17.25
CA ALA A 12 -9.41 3.97 -16.94
C ALA A 12 -9.27 5.21 -17.86
N GLU A 13 -9.39 5.05 -19.18
CA GLU A 13 -9.29 6.17 -20.13
C GLU A 13 -10.55 6.30 -21.01
N GLY A 14 -11.09 7.52 -21.13
CA GLY A 14 -12.33 7.83 -21.87
C GLY A 14 -13.64 7.28 -21.28
N GLY A 15 -13.57 6.22 -20.48
CA GLY A 15 -14.73 5.54 -19.89
C GLY A 15 -15.33 6.21 -18.65
N LEU A 16 -14.56 7.02 -17.91
CA LEU A 16 -15.06 7.69 -16.71
C LEU A 16 -16.20 8.66 -17.02
N THR A 17 -16.06 9.49 -18.05
CA THR A 17 -17.09 10.45 -18.46
C THR A 17 -18.39 9.73 -18.82
N ARG A 18 -18.27 8.65 -19.61
CA ARG A 18 -19.42 7.80 -19.98
C ARG A 18 -20.07 7.18 -18.75
N TYR A 19 -19.28 6.63 -17.82
CA TYR A 19 -19.78 6.09 -16.56
C TYR A 19 -20.56 7.15 -15.77
N LEU A 20 -20.02 8.37 -15.64
CA LEU A 20 -20.68 9.47 -14.94
C LEU A 20 -21.99 9.90 -15.61
N GLU A 21 -22.08 9.83 -16.93
CA GLU A 21 -23.32 10.06 -17.66
C GLU A 21 -24.35 8.94 -17.46
N GLU A 22 -23.91 7.68 -17.51
CA GLU A 22 -24.78 6.51 -17.33
C GLU A 22 -25.38 6.48 -15.93
N ILE A 23 -24.59 6.72 -14.88
CA ILE A 23 -25.11 6.71 -13.50
C ILE A 23 -26.11 7.85 -13.24
N ARG A 24 -26.10 8.92 -14.04
CA ARG A 24 -27.07 10.03 -13.94
C ARG A 24 -28.42 9.67 -14.54
N ARG A 25 -28.50 8.65 -15.40
CA ARG A 25 -29.75 8.18 -16.02
C ARG A 25 -30.61 7.37 -15.05
N PHE A 26 -30.03 6.81 -13.99
CA PHE A 26 -30.81 6.10 -12.98
C PHE A 26 -31.62 7.10 -12.13
N PRO A 27 -32.92 6.83 -11.91
CA PRO A 27 -33.76 7.69 -11.09
C PRO A 27 -33.35 7.61 -9.61
N MET A 28 -33.49 8.73 -8.91
CA MET A 28 -33.39 8.73 -7.45
C MET A 28 -34.65 8.09 -6.85
N LEU A 29 -34.46 7.33 -5.78
CA LEU A 29 -35.56 6.69 -5.06
C LEU A 29 -36.14 7.61 -3.99
N GLU A 30 -37.46 7.68 -3.95
CA GLU A 30 -38.20 8.26 -2.84
C GLU A 30 -38.03 7.41 -1.58
N PRO A 31 -38.12 7.99 -0.36
CA PRO A 31 -37.94 7.25 0.89
C PRO A 31 -38.81 5.99 0.98
N GLN A 32 -40.07 6.07 0.55
CA GLN A 32 -41.00 4.94 0.59
C GLN A 32 -40.59 3.82 -0.38
N GLN A 33 -40.10 4.17 -1.57
CA GLN A 33 -39.62 3.21 -2.55
C GLN A 33 -38.36 2.51 -2.05
N GLU A 34 -37.44 3.26 -1.45
CA GLU A 34 -36.22 2.73 -0.82
C GLU A 34 -36.57 1.73 0.30
N TYR A 35 -37.53 2.05 1.17
CA TYR A 35 -38.02 1.14 2.20
C TYR A 35 -38.58 -0.16 1.62
N MET A 36 -39.49 -0.07 0.64
CA MET A 36 -40.12 -1.25 0.03
C MET A 36 -39.10 -2.15 -0.67
N LEU A 37 -38.15 -1.57 -1.41
CA LEU A 37 -37.09 -2.32 -2.08
C LEU A 37 -36.13 -2.97 -1.06
N ALA A 38 -35.75 -2.25 0.00
CA ALA A 38 -34.89 -2.78 1.04
C ALA A 38 -35.55 -3.92 1.80
N LYS A 39 -36.85 -3.81 2.07
CA LYS A 39 -37.65 -4.87 2.70
C LYS A 39 -37.77 -6.10 1.79
N SER A 40 -38.10 -5.90 0.51
CA SER A 40 -38.16 -6.99 -0.49
C SER A 40 -36.82 -7.75 -0.57
N TRP A 41 -35.71 -7.04 -0.67
CA TRP A 41 -34.38 -7.64 -0.70
C TRP A 41 -34.07 -8.45 0.57
N ARG A 42 -34.37 -7.90 1.75
CA ARG A 42 -34.04 -8.54 3.03
C ARG A 42 -34.89 -9.76 3.33
N GLU A 43 -36.19 -9.71 3.03
CA GLU A 43 -37.14 -10.79 3.36
C GLU A 43 -37.16 -11.90 2.29
N HIS A 44 -37.01 -11.52 1.02
CA HIS A 44 -37.23 -12.44 -0.11
C HIS A 44 -35.98 -12.67 -0.97
N GLY A 45 -34.88 -11.96 -0.71
CA GLY A 45 -33.67 -12.08 -1.52
C GLY A 45 -33.85 -11.53 -2.94
N ASP A 46 -34.77 -10.58 -3.14
CA ASP A 46 -35.11 -9.98 -4.43
C ASP A 46 -33.93 -9.22 -5.06
N ARG A 47 -33.28 -9.87 -6.04
CA ARG A 47 -32.10 -9.32 -6.72
C ARG A 47 -32.42 -8.06 -7.52
N ASP A 48 -33.62 -7.93 -8.06
CA ASP A 48 -34.03 -6.74 -8.81
C ASP A 48 -34.21 -5.54 -7.87
N ALA A 49 -34.71 -5.79 -6.65
CA ALA A 49 -34.76 -4.77 -5.62
C ALA A 49 -33.35 -4.31 -5.19
N ALA A 50 -32.43 -5.25 -4.94
CA ALA A 50 -31.04 -4.92 -4.64
C ALA A 50 -30.38 -4.13 -5.78
N HIS A 51 -30.62 -4.54 -7.02
CA HIS A 51 -30.10 -3.87 -8.20
C HIS A 51 -30.58 -2.40 -8.26
N LYS A 52 -31.87 -2.14 -8.08
CA LYS A 52 -32.43 -0.77 -8.04
C LYS A 52 -31.89 0.08 -6.88
N LEU A 53 -31.69 -0.52 -5.71
CA LEU A 53 -31.07 0.15 -4.56
C LEU A 53 -29.63 0.56 -4.86
N VAL A 54 -28.85 -0.33 -5.49
CA VAL A 54 -27.45 -0.04 -5.86
C VAL A 54 -27.39 1.03 -6.95
N THR A 55 -28.12 0.87 -8.05
CA THR A 55 -28.00 1.80 -9.21
C THR A 55 -28.43 3.22 -8.87
N SER A 56 -29.47 3.39 -8.06
CA SER A 56 -29.94 4.71 -7.59
C SER A 56 -28.89 5.46 -6.74
N HIS A 57 -27.94 4.74 -6.12
CA HIS A 57 -26.94 5.29 -5.20
C HIS A 57 -25.53 5.39 -5.78
N LEU A 58 -25.29 4.99 -7.04
CA LEU A 58 -23.96 5.08 -7.69
C LEU A 58 -23.41 6.51 -7.74
N ARG A 59 -24.29 7.52 -7.81
CA ARG A 59 -23.92 8.94 -7.77
C ARG A 59 -23.29 9.35 -6.44
N LEU A 60 -23.74 8.75 -5.33
CA LEU A 60 -23.16 8.97 -4.01
C LEU A 60 -21.74 8.39 -3.95
N VAL A 61 -21.54 7.19 -4.50
CA VAL A 61 -20.22 6.55 -4.56
C VAL A 61 -19.24 7.43 -5.33
N ALA A 62 -19.62 7.87 -6.54
CA ALA A 62 -18.79 8.75 -7.36
C ALA A 62 -18.42 10.05 -6.61
N LYS A 63 -19.40 10.67 -5.93
CA LYS A 63 -19.15 11.88 -5.12
C LYS A 63 -18.13 11.63 -4.00
N ILE A 64 -18.23 10.51 -3.29
CA ILE A 64 -17.30 10.17 -2.20
C ILE A 64 -15.92 9.87 -2.76
N ALA A 65 -15.83 9.05 -3.83
CA ALA A 65 -14.58 8.66 -4.48
C ALA A 65 -13.77 9.86 -4.98
N MET A 66 -14.43 10.90 -5.51
CA MET A 66 -13.75 12.12 -5.98
C MET A 66 -12.96 12.83 -4.88
N GLY A 67 -13.32 12.65 -3.60
CA GLY A 67 -12.55 13.16 -2.46
C GLY A 67 -11.19 12.48 -2.25
N TYR A 68 -10.95 11.34 -2.90
CA TYR A 68 -9.73 10.52 -2.78
C TYR A 68 -8.83 10.59 -4.02
N ARG A 69 -9.07 11.51 -4.96
CA ARG A 69 -8.25 11.66 -6.17
C ARG A 69 -6.78 12.01 -5.89
N GLY A 70 -6.49 12.60 -4.73
CA GLY A 70 -5.15 13.06 -4.35
C GLY A 70 -4.15 11.97 -3.94
N TYR A 71 -4.54 10.69 -3.97
CA TYR A 71 -3.67 9.57 -3.59
C TYR A 71 -2.90 8.93 -4.76
N GLY A 72 -3.05 9.44 -5.98
CA GLY A 72 -2.31 8.94 -7.16
C GLY A 72 -2.86 7.66 -7.79
N LEU A 73 -3.97 7.12 -7.28
CA LEU A 73 -4.61 5.91 -7.81
C LEU A 73 -5.66 6.25 -8.89
N PRO A 74 -5.88 5.36 -9.89
CA PRO A 74 -6.92 5.53 -10.89
C PRO A 74 -8.30 5.70 -10.25
N ILE A 75 -8.96 6.82 -10.54
CA ILE A 75 -10.27 7.14 -9.94
C ILE A 75 -11.35 6.12 -10.30
N SER A 76 -11.25 5.48 -11.47
CA SER A 76 -12.13 4.38 -11.89
C SER A 76 -12.07 3.18 -10.94
N GLU A 77 -10.89 2.84 -10.45
CA GLU A 77 -10.69 1.75 -9.49
C GLU A 77 -11.24 2.13 -8.12
N VAL A 78 -10.97 3.36 -7.66
CA VAL A 78 -11.53 3.89 -6.41
C VAL A 78 -13.06 3.86 -6.42
N ILE A 79 -13.69 4.25 -7.54
CA ILE A 79 -15.15 4.18 -7.71
C ILE A 79 -15.63 2.73 -7.67
N SER A 80 -14.91 1.81 -8.34
CA SER A 80 -15.27 0.39 -8.37
C SER A 80 -15.26 -0.23 -6.96
N GLU A 81 -14.24 0.07 -6.17
CA GLU A 81 -14.12 -0.38 -4.78
C GLU A 81 -15.18 0.29 -3.88
N GLY A 82 -15.52 1.55 -4.15
CA GLY A 82 -16.67 2.20 -3.52
C GLY A 82 -18.00 1.53 -3.85
N ASN A 83 -18.19 1.04 -5.08
CA ASN A 83 -19.39 0.30 -5.50
C ASN A 83 -19.48 -1.04 -4.77
N VAL A 84 -18.35 -1.73 -4.56
CA VAL A 84 -18.28 -2.94 -3.71
C VAL A 84 -18.72 -2.61 -2.28
N GLY A 85 -18.24 -1.49 -1.71
CA GLY A 85 -18.69 -1.01 -0.41
C GLY A 85 -20.20 -0.72 -0.35
N LEU A 86 -20.76 -0.10 -1.39
CA LEU A 86 -22.21 0.11 -1.50
C LEU A 86 -22.98 -1.21 -1.53
N MET A 87 -22.53 -2.20 -2.30
CA MET A 87 -23.16 -3.53 -2.34
C MET A 87 -23.14 -4.21 -0.97
N GLN A 88 -22.03 -4.10 -0.22
CA GLN A 88 -21.94 -4.59 1.15
C GLN A 88 -22.91 -3.86 2.09
N ALA A 89 -23.08 -2.54 1.91
CA ALA A 89 -24.05 -1.76 2.67
C ALA A 89 -25.47 -2.24 2.41
N VAL A 90 -25.86 -2.40 1.14
CA VAL A 90 -27.21 -2.88 0.75
C VAL A 90 -27.49 -4.28 1.33
N LYS A 91 -26.48 -5.16 1.37
CA LYS A 91 -26.61 -6.49 1.98
C LYS A 91 -26.91 -6.45 3.49
N ARG A 92 -26.43 -5.43 4.21
CA ARG A 92 -26.53 -5.32 5.68
C ARG A 92 -27.50 -4.23 6.14
N PHE A 93 -28.15 -3.54 5.22
CA PHE A 93 -29.02 -2.41 5.53
C PHE A 93 -30.32 -2.90 6.18
N GLU A 94 -30.74 -2.20 7.24
CA GLU A 94 -31.96 -2.49 7.99
C GLU A 94 -32.94 -1.32 7.83
N PRO A 95 -34.00 -1.46 6.99
CA PRO A 95 -34.92 -0.36 6.72
C PRO A 95 -35.78 0.02 7.93
N GLU A 96 -36.00 -0.90 8.87
CA GLU A 96 -36.79 -0.69 10.10
C GLU A 96 -36.17 0.33 11.06
N LYS A 97 -34.88 0.65 10.91
CA LYS A 97 -34.19 1.65 11.74
C LYS A 97 -34.56 3.10 11.38
N GLY A 98 -35.31 3.33 10.31
CA GLY A 98 -35.85 4.64 9.94
C GLY A 98 -34.85 5.64 9.34
N PHE A 99 -33.60 5.23 9.06
CA PHE A 99 -32.61 6.06 8.39
C PHE A 99 -32.52 5.76 6.89
N ARG A 100 -32.16 6.77 6.08
CA ARG A 100 -31.91 6.60 4.64
C ARG A 100 -30.73 5.66 4.38
N LEU A 101 -30.81 4.86 3.32
CA LEU A 101 -29.72 3.99 2.87
C LEU A 101 -28.43 4.79 2.64
N ALA A 102 -28.52 5.98 2.05
CA ALA A 102 -27.38 6.87 1.83
C ALA A 102 -26.55 7.15 3.10
N THR A 103 -27.22 7.35 4.25
CA THR A 103 -26.57 7.62 5.53
C THR A 103 -25.76 6.41 6.00
N TYR A 104 -26.31 5.21 5.85
CA TYR A 104 -25.64 3.97 6.23
C TYR A 104 -24.52 3.60 5.24
N ALA A 105 -24.82 3.66 3.94
CA ALA A 105 -23.90 3.28 2.86
C ALA A 105 -22.65 4.15 2.83
N MET A 106 -22.74 5.43 3.21
CA MET A 106 -21.59 6.32 3.26
C MET A 106 -20.41 5.75 4.06
N TRP A 107 -20.67 5.06 5.18
CA TRP A 107 -19.63 4.46 6.00
C TRP A 107 -18.94 3.30 5.30
N TRP A 108 -19.72 2.40 4.68
CA TRP A 108 -19.20 1.26 3.93
C TRP A 108 -18.43 1.68 2.68
N ILE A 109 -18.92 2.68 1.96
CA ILE A 109 -18.25 3.22 0.78
C ILE A 109 -16.88 3.79 1.18
N ARG A 110 -16.82 4.63 2.23
CA ARG A 110 -15.56 5.18 2.72
C ARG A 110 -14.61 4.10 3.20
N ALA A 111 -15.09 3.13 3.97
CA ALA A 111 -14.26 2.05 4.49
C ALA A 111 -13.66 1.22 3.36
N SER A 112 -14.46 0.85 2.35
CA SER A 112 -14.00 0.08 1.18
C SER A 112 -12.94 0.83 0.38
N ILE A 113 -13.19 2.11 0.09
CA ILE A 113 -12.23 2.98 -0.60
C ILE A 113 -10.93 3.12 0.20
N GLN A 114 -11.02 3.41 1.50
CA GLN A 114 -9.85 3.59 2.35
C GLN A 114 -9.01 2.31 2.44
N GLU A 115 -9.66 1.15 2.54
CA GLU A 115 -8.96 -0.13 2.58
C GLU A 115 -8.25 -0.44 1.25
N TYR A 116 -8.90 -0.15 0.11
CA TYR A 116 -8.26 -0.26 -1.21
C TYR A 116 -7.04 0.65 -1.34
N ILE A 117 -7.16 1.92 -0.92
CA ILE A 117 -6.05 2.87 -0.99
C ILE A 117 -4.88 2.36 -0.14
N LEU A 118 -5.12 1.98 1.11
CA LEU A 118 -4.05 1.48 1.99
C LEU A 118 -3.35 0.23 1.42
N ARG A 119 -4.10 -0.64 0.74
CA ARG A 119 -3.58 -1.87 0.15
C ARG A 119 -2.80 -1.64 -1.15
N SER A 120 -3.14 -0.60 -1.91
CA SER A 120 -2.67 -0.40 -3.29
C SER A 120 -1.76 0.80 -3.48
N TRP A 121 -1.55 1.61 -2.43
CA TRP A 121 -0.76 2.85 -2.52
C TRP A 121 0.76 2.62 -2.63
N SER A 122 1.28 1.52 -2.09
CA SER A 122 2.70 1.14 -2.20
C SER A 122 2.83 -0.34 -2.54
N LEU A 123 3.87 -0.68 -3.30
CA LEU A 123 4.32 -2.03 -3.62
C LEU A 123 4.70 -2.79 -2.35
N VAL A 124 5.26 -2.09 -1.35
CA VAL A 124 5.66 -2.68 -0.08
C VAL A 124 4.46 -2.73 0.87
N LYS A 125 3.89 -3.92 1.01
CA LYS A 125 2.77 -4.17 1.93
C LYS A 125 3.27 -4.25 3.37
N MET A 126 2.72 -3.43 4.25
CA MET A 126 2.96 -3.49 5.69
C MET A 126 1.64 -3.54 6.44
N GLY A 127 1.63 -4.25 7.58
CA GLY A 127 0.50 -4.22 8.50
C GLY A 127 0.27 -2.79 8.98
N THR A 128 -0.99 -2.33 8.93
CA THR A 128 -1.34 -0.97 9.37
C THR A 128 -2.04 -1.01 10.73
N THR A 129 -1.47 -0.33 11.72
CA THR A 129 -2.15 -0.06 13.00
C THR A 129 -3.21 1.03 12.84
N ALA A 130 -4.13 1.17 13.81
CA ALA A 130 -5.13 2.23 13.80
C ALA A 130 -4.49 3.64 13.77
N ALA A 131 -3.38 3.83 14.49
CA ALA A 131 -2.59 5.06 14.49
C ALA A 131 -2.03 5.37 13.09
N GLN A 132 -1.46 4.36 12.43
CA GLN A 132 -0.92 4.48 11.08
C GLN A 132 -2.03 4.77 10.05
N LYS A 133 -3.19 4.11 10.13
CA LYS A 133 -4.34 4.44 9.24
C LYS A 133 -4.77 5.90 9.43
N LYS A 134 -4.84 6.38 10.67
CA LYS A 134 -5.18 7.77 10.98
C LYS A 134 -4.17 8.76 10.40
N LEU A 135 -2.88 8.47 10.53
CA LEU A 135 -1.82 9.29 9.97
C LEU A 135 -1.85 9.29 8.44
N PHE A 136 -1.97 8.12 7.80
CA PHE A 136 -1.99 8.00 6.34
C PHE A 136 -3.01 8.94 5.67
N PHE A 137 -4.25 8.99 6.19
CA PHE A 137 -5.30 9.84 5.60
C PHE A 137 -5.25 11.32 6.03
N ASN A 138 -4.62 11.65 7.17
CA ASN A 138 -4.70 13.00 7.74
C ASN A 138 -3.36 13.75 7.80
N LEU A 139 -2.23 13.07 7.61
CA LEU A 139 -0.89 13.67 7.77
C LEU A 139 -0.66 14.80 6.77
N ARG A 140 -1.02 14.63 5.50
CA ARG A 140 -0.93 15.70 4.49
C ARG A 140 -1.74 16.95 4.88
N LYS A 141 -2.94 16.75 5.41
CA LYS A 141 -3.79 17.84 5.90
C LYS A 141 -3.18 18.51 7.13
N ALA A 142 -2.58 17.74 8.04
CA ALA A 142 -1.88 18.26 9.21
C ALA A 142 -0.63 19.07 8.81
N LYS A 143 0.21 18.55 7.89
CA LYS A 143 1.38 19.24 7.31
C LYS A 143 0.98 20.57 6.66
N SER A 144 -0.10 20.57 5.87
CA SER A 144 -0.61 21.77 5.21
C SER A 144 -1.04 22.87 6.19
N GLN A 145 -1.54 22.53 7.38
CA GLN A 145 -1.98 23.51 8.38
C GLN A 145 -0.83 24.21 9.10
N ILE A 146 0.36 23.62 9.06
CA ILE A 146 1.58 24.15 9.69
C ILE A 146 2.61 24.59 8.64
N SER A 147 2.20 24.71 7.37
CA SER A 147 3.06 25.05 6.23
C SER A 147 4.29 24.16 6.08
N ALA A 148 4.26 22.93 6.60
CA ALA A 148 5.35 21.95 6.53
C ALA A 148 5.18 21.03 5.32
N LEU A 149 4.82 21.58 4.15
CA LEU A 149 4.60 20.78 2.94
C LEU A 149 5.89 20.41 2.21
N GLU A 150 7.04 20.88 2.69
CA GLU A 150 8.34 20.58 2.13
C GLU A 150 8.63 19.07 2.13
N GLU A 151 9.38 18.65 1.11
CA GLU A 151 9.93 17.31 0.96
C GLU A 151 11.10 17.14 1.94
N GLY A 152 11.11 16.04 2.69
CA GLY A 152 12.13 15.74 3.68
C GLY A 152 11.56 15.44 5.08
N ASP A 153 12.49 15.29 6.03
CA ASP A 153 12.17 15.00 7.42
C ASP A 153 11.53 16.23 8.11
N LEU A 154 10.51 15.97 8.92
CA LEU A 154 9.81 17.00 9.68
C LEU A 154 10.68 17.52 10.83
N ARG A 155 10.59 18.82 11.12
CA ARG A 155 11.27 19.40 12.29
C ARG A 155 10.66 18.86 13.58
N PRO A 156 11.43 18.70 14.68
CA PRO A 156 10.94 18.11 15.93
C PRO A 156 9.69 18.80 16.51
N ASP A 157 9.59 20.13 16.38
CA ASP A 157 8.42 20.91 16.80
C ASP A 157 7.16 20.60 15.98
N GLN A 158 7.32 20.37 14.67
CA GLN A 158 6.23 19.97 13.77
C GLN A 158 5.74 18.55 14.08
N VAL A 159 6.68 17.61 14.30
CA VAL A 159 6.37 16.23 14.69
C VAL A 159 5.54 16.21 15.96
N LYS A 160 5.99 16.92 17.01
CA LYS A 160 5.27 17.01 18.29
C LYS A 160 3.88 17.61 18.16
N HIS A 161 3.72 18.66 17.35
CA HIS A 161 2.42 19.26 17.08
C HIS A 161 1.45 18.28 16.40
N ILE A 162 1.92 17.57 15.37
CA ILE A 162 1.12 16.59 14.62
C ILE A 162 0.76 15.40 15.51
N ALA A 163 1.72 14.87 16.27
CA ALA A 163 1.53 13.75 17.20
C ALA A 163 0.46 14.08 18.24
N THR A 164 0.52 15.26 18.86
CA THR A 164 -0.47 15.73 19.84
C THR A 164 -1.86 15.88 19.23
N LYS A 165 -1.93 16.49 18.04
CA LYS A 165 -3.21 16.74 17.35
C LYS A 165 -3.90 15.46 16.89
N LEU A 166 -3.12 14.49 16.43
CA LEU A 166 -3.63 13.21 15.94
C LEU A 166 -3.68 12.13 17.02
N GLY A 167 -3.15 12.38 18.22
CA GLY A 167 -3.15 11.42 19.33
C GLY A 167 -2.35 10.15 19.00
N VAL A 168 -1.17 10.32 18.42
CA VAL A 168 -0.25 9.24 18.01
C VAL A 168 1.16 9.54 18.53
N THR A 169 2.07 8.57 18.46
CA THR A 169 3.45 8.80 18.92
C THR A 169 4.23 9.67 17.95
N GLU A 170 5.27 10.37 18.42
CA GLU A 170 6.17 11.14 17.56
C GLU A 170 6.89 10.22 16.56
N GLN A 171 7.26 9.01 16.99
CA GLN A 171 7.87 7.99 16.14
C GLN A 171 6.95 7.59 14.98
N ASP A 172 5.66 7.35 15.26
CA ASP A 172 4.68 7.01 14.20
C ASP A 172 4.58 8.13 13.14
N VAL A 173 4.71 9.40 13.54
CA VAL A 173 4.67 10.54 12.63
C VAL A 173 5.91 10.56 11.73
N VAL A 174 7.10 10.35 12.31
CA VAL A 174 8.36 10.31 11.56
C VAL A 174 8.35 9.16 10.56
N ASP A 175 8.02 7.96 11.02
CA ASP A 175 7.97 6.75 10.19
C ASP A 175 6.93 6.91 9.07
N MET A 176 5.74 7.46 9.38
CA MET A 176 4.73 7.71 8.37
C MET A 176 5.13 8.81 7.37
N ASN A 177 5.81 9.88 7.80
CA ASN A 177 6.27 10.93 6.90
C ASN A 177 7.26 10.37 5.88
N ARG A 178 8.22 9.56 6.33
CA ARG A 178 9.16 8.86 5.44
C ARG A 178 8.44 7.90 4.50
N ARG A 179 7.49 7.12 5.03
CA ARG A 179 6.68 6.20 4.23
C ARG A 179 5.89 6.91 3.13
N LEU A 180 5.31 8.08 3.41
CA LEU A 180 4.50 8.82 2.44
C LEU A 180 5.30 9.41 1.27
N SER A 181 6.63 9.32 1.29
CA SER A 181 7.48 9.68 0.14
C SER A 181 7.23 8.80 -1.08
N GLY A 182 6.65 7.61 -0.89
CA GLY A 182 6.21 6.72 -1.96
C GLY A 182 7.34 5.85 -2.52
N ASP A 183 6.97 5.02 -3.49
CA ASP A 183 7.91 4.17 -4.21
C ASP A 183 8.39 4.90 -5.47
N ALA A 184 9.69 4.87 -5.75
CA ALA A 184 10.29 5.44 -6.94
C ALA A 184 10.66 4.35 -7.94
N SER A 185 10.49 4.62 -9.24
CA SER A 185 10.95 3.72 -10.30
C SER A 185 12.46 3.88 -10.49
N LEU A 186 13.18 2.76 -10.50
CA LEU A 186 14.61 2.75 -10.83
C LEU A 186 14.87 3.08 -12.31
N ASN A 187 13.87 2.91 -13.16
CA ASN A 187 13.91 3.28 -14.58
C ASN A 187 13.51 4.74 -14.82
N ALA A 188 13.23 5.52 -13.77
CA ALA A 188 12.96 6.94 -13.95
C ALA A 188 14.26 7.65 -14.40
N PRO A 189 14.20 8.52 -15.42
CA PRO A 189 15.36 9.27 -15.87
C PRO A 189 15.81 10.27 -14.79
N LEU A 190 17.11 10.41 -14.56
CA LEU A 190 17.65 11.38 -13.59
C LEU A 190 17.50 12.84 -14.02
N ARG A 191 17.44 13.11 -15.33
CA ARG A 191 17.34 14.46 -15.91
C ARG A 191 16.27 14.49 -16.99
N GLU A 192 15.46 15.57 -17.01
CA GLU A 192 14.35 15.74 -17.95
C GLU A 192 14.78 16.15 -19.38
N GLU A 193 16.02 16.60 -19.61
CA GLU A 193 16.51 17.04 -20.92
C GLU A 193 17.85 16.40 -21.32
N GLY A 194 17.84 15.65 -22.45
CA GLY A 194 19.03 15.23 -23.19
C GLY A 194 19.07 13.73 -23.55
N GLU A 195 19.38 13.42 -24.81
CA GLU A 195 19.83 12.07 -25.25
C GLU A 195 21.06 11.68 -24.42
N GLY A 196 20.86 10.87 -23.37
CA GLY A 196 21.92 10.44 -22.45
C GLY A 196 21.62 10.59 -20.96
N GLY A 197 20.38 10.93 -20.56
CA GLY A 197 19.98 10.91 -19.15
C GLY A 197 19.97 9.49 -18.58
N GLY A 198 20.98 9.14 -17.78
CA GLY A 198 21.04 7.85 -17.09
C GLY A 198 19.82 7.61 -16.19
N GLU A 199 19.50 6.34 -15.99
CA GLU A 199 18.42 5.87 -15.11
C GLU A 199 18.94 5.74 -13.67
N TRP A 200 18.05 5.73 -12.67
CA TRP A 200 18.48 5.52 -11.27
C TRP A 200 19.18 4.19 -11.05
N GLN A 201 18.80 3.16 -11.80
CA GLN A 201 19.45 1.84 -11.72
C GLN A 201 20.94 1.89 -12.10
N ASP A 202 21.35 2.82 -12.96
CA ASP A 202 22.74 2.92 -13.44
C ASP A 202 23.71 3.43 -12.37
N TRP A 203 23.17 3.99 -11.27
CA TRP A 203 23.93 4.54 -10.14
C TRP A 203 23.92 3.61 -8.91
N LEU A 204 23.27 2.45 -9.01
CA LEU A 204 23.29 1.47 -7.93
C LEU A 204 24.68 0.86 -7.82
N VAL A 205 25.27 0.98 -6.63
CA VAL A 205 26.55 0.34 -6.31
C VAL A 205 26.31 -1.15 -6.09
N ASP A 206 27.14 -1.97 -6.72
CA ASP A 206 27.23 -3.40 -6.40
C ASP A 206 28.23 -3.59 -5.25
N ASP A 207 27.76 -4.12 -4.13
CA ASP A 207 28.58 -4.41 -2.95
C ASP A 207 29.33 -5.76 -3.07
N HIS A 208 29.14 -6.49 -4.18
CA HIS A 208 29.92 -7.69 -4.44
C HIS A 208 31.39 -7.36 -4.69
N LEU A 209 32.27 -8.25 -4.21
CA LEU A 209 33.70 -8.18 -4.51
C LEU A 209 33.91 -8.25 -6.01
N ASP A 210 34.82 -7.42 -6.52
CA ASP A 210 35.24 -7.50 -7.90
C ASP A 210 35.99 -8.82 -8.18
N GLN A 211 36.09 -9.18 -9.46
CA GLN A 211 36.72 -10.45 -9.85
C GLN A 211 38.18 -10.54 -9.43
N GLU A 212 38.89 -9.41 -9.38
CA GLU A 212 40.29 -9.36 -8.96
C GLU A 212 40.42 -9.68 -7.46
N SER A 213 39.55 -9.11 -6.63
CA SER A 213 39.51 -9.36 -5.18
C SER A 213 39.10 -10.80 -4.90
N VAL A 214 38.08 -11.33 -5.59
CA VAL A 214 37.67 -12.74 -5.46
C VAL A 214 38.83 -13.68 -5.84
N PHE A 215 39.51 -13.39 -6.95
CA PHE A 215 40.65 -14.19 -7.38
C PHE A 215 41.81 -14.10 -6.38
N ALA A 216 42.16 -12.90 -5.93
CA ALA A 216 43.23 -12.67 -4.96
C ALA A 216 42.95 -13.38 -3.62
N GLU A 217 41.72 -13.32 -3.10
CA GLU A 217 41.33 -14.05 -1.89
C GLU A 217 41.44 -15.57 -2.09
N SER A 218 41.04 -16.08 -3.26
CA SER A 218 41.12 -17.51 -3.56
C SER A 218 42.58 -18.00 -3.65
N GLU A 219 43.44 -17.24 -4.32
CA GLU A 219 44.87 -17.55 -4.46
C GLU A 219 45.58 -17.44 -3.11
N GLU A 220 45.27 -16.39 -2.34
CA GLU A 220 45.81 -16.23 -0.99
C GLU A 220 45.39 -17.38 -0.08
N MET A 221 44.13 -17.81 -0.14
CA MET A 221 43.63 -18.95 0.63
C MET A 221 44.34 -20.25 0.25
N GLU A 222 44.55 -20.50 -1.04
CA GLU A 222 45.26 -21.68 -1.52
C GLU A 222 46.74 -21.67 -1.07
N ASN A 223 47.41 -20.53 -1.21
CA ASN A 223 48.79 -20.35 -0.74
C ASN A 223 48.91 -20.54 0.78
N ARG A 224 47.99 -19.95 1.57
CA ARG A 224 47.94 -20.13 3.04
C ARG A 224 47.70 -21.59 3.41
N ARG A 225 46.81 -22.29 2.71
CA ARG A 225 46.53 -23.71 2.93
C ARG A 225 47.75 -24.58 2.58
N GLY A 226 48.43 -24.29 1.48
CA GLY A 226 49.67 -24.97 1.08
C GLY A 226 50.79 -24.78 2.10
N ALA A 227 51.00 -23.54 2.56
CA ALA A 227 51.98 -23.21 3.60
C ALA A 227 51.65 -23.92 4.93
N LEU A 228 50.38 -23.96 5.33
CA LEU A 228 49.93 -24.68 6.52
C LEU A 228 50.19 -26.19 6.38
N ALA A 229 49.85 -26.79 5.24
CA ALA A 229 50.11 -28.21 4.99
C ALA A 229 51.62 -28.54 5.04
N GLY A 230 52.46 -27.68 4.46
CA GLY A 230 53.90 -27.77 4.56
C GLY A 230 54.41 -27.68 6.01
N ALA A 231 53.93 -26.70 6.79
CA ALA A 231 54.31 -26.54 8.19
C ALA A 231 53.88 -27.74 9.06
N LEU A 232 52.67 -28.28 8.83
CA LEU A 232 52.17 -29.47 9.53
C LEU A 232 52.99 -30.73 9.23
N SER A 233 53.69 -30.79 8.08
CA SER A 233 54.51 -31.94 7.70
C SER A 233 55.82 -32.07 8.49
N VAL A 234 56.29 -30.98 9.11
CA VAL A 234 57.51 -30.96 9.94
C VAL A 234 57.24 -31.46 11.36
N LEU A 235 55.99 -31.38 11.82
CA LEU A 235 55.58 -31.80 13.16
C LEU A 235 55.55 -33.31 13.30
N ASN A 236 55.90 -33.82 14.47
CA ASN A 236 55.68 -35.24 14.77
C ASN A 236 54.19 -35.55 14.97
N GLU A 237 53.82 -36.83 14.92
CA GLU A 237 52.42 -37.27 14.96
C GLU A 237 51.66 -36.77 16.20
N ARG A 238 52.35 -36.68 17.35
CA ARG A 238 51.76 -36.18 18.60
C ARG A 238 51.53 -34.66 18.56
N GLU A 239 52.51 -33.88 18.10
CA GLU A 239 52.41 -32.43 17.96
C GLU A 239 51.32 -32.03 16.96
N ARG A 240 51.28 -32.70 15.81
CA ARG A 240 50.27 -32.48 14.78
C ARG A 240 48.87 -32.73 15.32
N ARG A 241 48.66 -33.86 16.01
CA ARG A 241 47.35 -34.20 16.61
C ARG A 241 46.90 -33.17 17.64
N ILE A 242 47.82 -32.68 18.47
CA ILE A 242 47.51 -31.62 19.44
C ILE A 242 47.17 -30.31 18.72
N PHE A 243 47.90 -29.93 17.68
CA PHE A 243 47.65 -28.69 16.95
C PHE A 243 46.30 -28.73 16.21
N GLU A 244 46.00 -29.83 15.50
CA GLU A 244 44.75 -30.02 14.79
C GLU A 244 43.54 -29.93 15.74
N ALA A 245 43.58 -30.67 16.86
CA ALA A 245 42.49 -30.68 17.85
C ALA A 245 42.24 -29.33 18.54
N ARG A 246 43.23 -28.43 18.56
CA ARG A 246 43.14 -27.15 19.27
C ARG A 246 42.94 -25.93 18.38
N ARG A 247 43.36 -25.99 17.11
CA ARG A 247 43.40 -24.82 16.22
C ARG A 247 42.71 -25.04 14.86
N LEU A 248 42.48 -26.29 14.45
CA LEU A 248 41.91 -26.63 13.14
C LEU A 248 40.59 -27.42 13.23
N SER A 249 40.10 -27.71 14.44
CA SER A 249 38.77 -28.29 14.68
C SER A 249 37.73 -27.17 14.79
N GLU A 250 36.51 -27.42 14.27
CA GLU A 250 35.37 -26.50 14.44
C GLU A 250 35.06 -26.27 15.93
N ASP A 251 35.19 -27.32 16.74
CA ASP A 251 35.12 -27.27 18.20
C ASP A 251 36.53 -27.51 18.79
N PRO A 252 37.30 -26.45 19.10
CA PRO A 252 38.66 -26.58 19.60
C PRO A 252 38.69 -27.00 21.07
N VAL A 253 39.51 -28.01 21.39
CA VAL A 253 39.65 -28.51 22.77
C VAL A 253 40.66 -27.65 23.56
N THR A 254 40.34 -27.31 24.81
CA THR A 254 41.25 -26.59 25.73
C THR A 254 42.23 -27.55 26.43
N LEU A 255 43.22 -27.01 27.17
CA LEU A 255 44.32 -27.79 27.79
C LEU A 255 43.85 -28.80 28.84
#